data_AF-A0A2V5XZC4-F1
#
_entry.id   AF-A0A2V5XZC4-F1
#
_cell.length_a   1.000
_cell.length_b   1.000
_cell.length_c   1.000
_cell.angle_alpha   90.00
_cell.angle_beta   90.00
_cell.angle_gamma   90.00
#
_symmetry.space_group_name_H-M   'P 1'
#
loop_
_entity.id
_entity.type
_entity.pdbx_description
1 polymer ?
#
loop_
_entity_poly.entity_id
_entity_poly.type
_entity_poly.pdbx_seq_one_letter_code
_entity_poly.pdbx_strand_id
1 'polypeptide(L)'
;MLKKILITLTLSLLVLLASYAVQSAAGRNRSGEPNQQTTDAPSGTLQKMIVENGSVTMDLDLNRLNGTGSATQSVQAHFAIGANSFFPVLVFNDQLRGPVPGSMALIPQNIPALPAALNASLKQLAVEKLPSNQGSDLAVRDGNTGFTFFNIQG
;
A
#
# COMPACT_ATOMS: atom_id res chain seq x y z
N MET A 1 -37.90 -10.23 -35.69
CA MET A 1 -36.60 -9.92 -35.04
C MET A 1 -36.72 -9.55 -33.56
N LEU A 2 -37.83 -8.92 -33.14
CA LEU A 2 -38.11 -8.57 -31.73
C LEU A 2 -38.03 -9.75 -30.73
N LYS A 3 -38.50 -10.94 -31.11
CA LYS A 3 -38.47 -12.14 -30.25
C LYS A 3 -37.04 -12.63 -29.93
N LYS A 4 -36.09 -12.46 -30.86
CA LYS A 4 -34.68 -12.86 -30.64
C LYS A 4 -33.98 -11.89 -29.69
N ILE A 5 -34.29 -10.60 -29.79
CA ILE A 5 -33.76 -9.54 -28.91
C ILE A 5 -34.28 -9.71 -27.48
N LEU A 6 -35.56 -10.04 -27.33
CA LEU A 6 -36.16 -10.26 -26.01
C LEU A 6 -35.52 -11.46 -25.30
N ILE A 7 -35.27 -12.56 -26.02
CA ILE A 7 -34.62 -13.76 -25.46
C ILE A 7 -33.17 -13.47 -25.03
N THR A 8 -32.40 -12.75 -25.85
CA THR A 8 -31.02 -12.36 -25.49
C THR A 8 -30.99 -11.45 -24.28
N LEU A 9 -31.92 -10.49 -24.16
CA LEU A 9 -31.99 -9.58 -23.03
C LEU A 9 -32.38 -10.32 -21.74
N THR A 10 -33.35 -11.23 -21.79
CA THR A 10 -33.76 -12.04 -20.63
C THR A 10 -32.67 -12.99 -20.17
N LEU A 11 -31.87 -13.53 -21.09
CA LEU A 11 -30.78 -14.46 -20.76
C LEU A 11 -29.61 -13.73 -20.08
N SER A 12 -29.23 -12.56 -20.57
CA SER A 12 -28.20 -11.73 -19.93
C SER A 12 -28.62 -11.24 -18.54
N LEU A 13 -29.91 -10.89 -18.36
CA LEU A 13 -30.43 -10.47 -17.06
C LEU A 13 -30.45 -11.63 -16.05
N LEU A 14 -30.78 -12.85 -16.49
CA LEU A 14 -30.77 -14.05 -15.64
C LEU A 14 -29.36 -14.43 -15.16
N VAL A 15 -28.34 -14.30 -16.02
CA VAL A 15 -26.93 -14.53 -15.65
C VAL A 15 -26.46 -13.48 -14.63
N LEU A 16 -26.90 -12.23 -14.78
CA LEU A 16 -26.61 -11.18 -13.80
C LEU A 16 -27.26 -11.52 -12.44
N LEU A 17 -28.55 -11.88 -12.42
CA LEU A 17 -29.28 -12.22 -11.18
C LEU A 17 -28.70 -13.44 -10.44
N ALA A 18 -28.23 -14.46 -11.17
CA ALA A 18 -27.61 -15.64 -10.58
C ALA A 18 -26.30 -15.31 -9.84
N SER A 19 -25.58 -14.28 -10.29
CA SER A 19 -24.33 -13.81 -9.66
C SER A 19 -24.56 -13.22 -8.27
N TYR A 20 -25.67 -12.50 -8.07
CA TYR A 20 -26.01 -11.91 -6.77
C TYR A 20 -26.53 -12.95 -5.77
N ALA A 21 -27.26 -13.97 -6.23
CA ALA A 21 -27.79 -15.01 -5.35
C ALA A 21 -26.71 -15.96 -4.79
N VAL A 22 -25.62 -16.20 -5.53
CA VAL A 22 -24.50 -17.03 -5.08
C VAL A 22 -23.66 -16.32 -4.01
N GLN A 23 -23.63 -14.99 -3.99
CA GLN A 23 -22.94 -14.23 -2.94
C GLN A 23 -23.71 -14.25 -1.59
N SER A 24 -25.01 -14.53 -1.60
CA SER A 24 -25.84 -14.63 -0.39
C SER A 24 -25.87 -16.03 0.27
N ALA A 25 -25.25 -17.05 -0.32
CA ALA A 25 -25.29 -18.44 0.17
C ALA A 25 -23.96 -18.96 0.76
N ALA A 26 -22.89 -18.16 0.77
CA ALA A 26 -21.62 -18.50 1.42
C ALA A 26 -21.45 -17.70 2.72
N GLY A 27 -22.11 -18.16 3.79
CA GLY A 27 -21.99 -17.51 5.10
C GLY A 27 -22.80 -18.15 6.22
N ARG A 28 -23.00 -19.48 6.20
CA ARG A 28 -23.61 -20.19 7.32
C ARG A 28 -22.52 -20.68 8.28
N ASN A 29 -22.03 -19.79 9.14
CA ASN A 29 -21.37 -20.19 10.38
C ASN A 29 -22.35 -20.02 11.53
N ARG A 30 -22.72 -21.16 12.13
CA ARG A 30 -23.31 -21.20 13.46
C ARG A 30 -22.23 -20.79 14.46
N SER A 31 -22.45 -19.71 15.18
CA SER A 31 -21.81 -19.47 16.48
C SER A 31 -22.93 -19.15 17.43
N GLY A 32 -23.09 -19.98 18.46
CA GLY A 32 -23.98 -19.68 19.58
C GLY A 32 -23.59 -18.33 20.17
N GLU A 33 -24.59 -17.61 20.66
CA GLU A 33 -24.40 -16.41 21.46
C GLU A 33 -23.41 -16.69 22.60
N PRO A 34 -22.26 -15.99 22.67
CA PRO A 34 -21.78 -15.55 23.96
C PRO A 34 -22.58 -14.30 24.28
N ASN A 35 -23.43 -14.38 25.31
CA ASN A 35 -23.88 -13.22 26.04
C ASN A 35 -22.65 -12.58 26.70
N GLN A 36 -21.86 -11.86 25.90
CA GLN A 36 -20.88 -10.90 26.38
C GLN A 36 -21.54 -9.55 26.22
N GLN A 37 -22.03 -9.05 27.35
CA GLN A 37 -22.28 -7.65 27.60
C GLN A 37 -21.10 -6.86 27.00
N THR A 38 -21.33 -6.26 25.83
CA THR A 38 -20.33 -5.43 25.16
C THR A 38 -20.20 -4.17 25.99
N THR A 39 -19.24 -4.18 26.91
CA THR A 39 -18.62 -2.97 27.44
C THR A 39 -18.37 -2.05 26.26
N ASP A 40 -18.85 -0.81 26.33
CA ASP A 40 -18.78 0.21 25.29
C ASP A 40 -17.50 0.11 24.45
N ALA A 41 -17.60 -0.53 23.28
CA ALA A 41 -16.49 -0.58 22.36
C ALA A 41 -16.22 0.87 21.94
N PRO A 42 -15.05 1.43 22.25
CA PRO A 42 -14.88 2.85 22.12
C PRO A 42 -14.94 3.22 20.63
N SER A 43 -15.94 4.02 20.27
CA SER A 43 -16.23 4.45 18.90
C SER A 43 -15.48 5.76 18.58
N GLY A 44 -14.99 5.92 17.36
CA GLY A 44 -14.21 7.08 16.95
C GLY A 44 -14.19 7.28 15.43
N THR A 45 -13.78 8.48 14.99
CA THR A 45 -13.73 8.85 13.57
C THR A 45 -12.41 8.43 12.93
N LEU A 46 -12.47 7.56 11.93
CA LEU A 46 -11.32 7.26 11.07
C LEU A 46 -11.16 8.34 10.00
N GLN A 47 -10.02 9.01 9.96
CA GLN A 47 -9.70 10.04 8.97
C GLN A 47 -8.54 9.57 8.08
N LYS A 48 -8.52 10.01 6.82
CA LYS A 48 -7.51 9.61 5.84
C LYS A 48 -6.81 10.85 5.29
N MET A 49 -5.50 10.93 5.49
CA MET A 49 -4.66 11.94 4.85
C MET A 49 -4.28 11.47 3.44
N ILE A 50 -4.46 12.32 2.44
CA ILE A 50 -4.01 12.08 1.06
C ILE A 50 -2.92 13.09 0.77
N VAL A 51 -1.72 12.61 0.45
CA VAL A 51 -0.62 13.48 0.04
C VAL A 51 -0.74 13.69 -1.45
N GLU A 52 -1.04 14.92 -1.86
CA GLU A 52 -1.18 15.28 -3.27
C GLU A 52 0.16 15.61 -3.93
N ASN A 53 1.13 16.08 -3.15
CA ASN A 53 2.49 16.37 -3.60
C ASN A 53 3.49 16.17 -2.45
N GLY A 54 4.69 15.68 -2.78
CA GLY A 54 5.75 15.47 -1.81
C GLY A 54 7.07 15.14 -2.52
N SER A 55 8.18 15.31 -1.80
CA SER A 55 9.51 14.96 -2.28
C SER A 55 10.24 14.08 -1.28
N VAL A 56 10.92 13.05 -1.77
CA VAL A 56 11.82 12.20 -1.01
C VAL A 56 13.23 12.39 -1.55
N THR A 57 14.18 12.60 -0.66
CA THR A 57 15.59 12.68 -1.01
C THR A 57 16.32 11.58 -0.25
N MET A 58 17.13 10.81 -0.97
CA MET A 58 17.94 9.73 -0.41
C MET A 58 19.41 9.99 -0.68
N ASP A 59 20.23 9.99 0.37
CA ASP A 59 21.69 10.00 0.24
C ASP A 59 22.19 8.54 0.23
N LEU A 60 22.77 8.13 -0.89
CA LEU A 60 23.14 6.75 -1.17
C LEU A 60 24.66 6.62 -1.27
N ASP A 61 25.24 5.74 -0.45
CA ASP A 61 26.65 5.36 -0.56
C ASP A 61 26.81 4.25 -1.61
N LEU A 62 27.26 4.63 -2.81
CA LEU A 62 27.39 3.71 -3.95
C LEU A 62 28.40 2.60 -3.69
N ASN A 63 29.42 2.85 -2.89
CA ASN A 63 30.45 1.86 -2.60
C ASN A 63 29.91 0.73 -1.73
N ARG A 64 29.11 1.10 -0.72
CA ARG A 64 28.42 0.10 0.11
C ARG A 64 27.40 -0.69 -0.69
N LEU A 65 26.70 -0.06 -1.62
CA LEU A 65 25.76 -0.75 -2.51
C LEU A 65 26.45 -1.66 -3.55
N ASN A 66 27.65 -1.29 -4.00
CA ASN A 66 28.47 -2.10 -4.92
C ASN A 66 29.33 -3.16 -4.21
N GLY A 67 29.41 -3.13 -2.88
CA GLY A 67 30.25 -4.03 -2.08
C GLY A 67 31.75 -3.73 -2.19
N THR A 68 32.14 -2.58 -2.71
CA THR A 68 33.54 -2.17 -2.90
C THR A 68 33.95 -1.27 -1.73
N GLY A 69 34.73 -1.77 -0.77
CA GLY A 69 35.11 -1.05 0.47
C GLY A 69 36.06 0.15 0.31
N SER A 70 35.91 0.97 -0.73
CA SER A 70 36.75 2.14 -1.02
C SER A 70 36.10 3.46 -0.58
N ALA A 71 36.81 4.59 -0.74
CA ALA A 71 36.43 5.93 -0.31
C ALA A 71 35.01 6.33 -0.73
N THR A 72 34.14 6.62 0.25
CA THR A 72 32.69 6.86 0.12
C THR A 72 32.33 7.75 -1.07
N GLN A 73 31.65 7.16 -2.07
CA GLN A 73 30.98 7.90 -3.13
C GLN A 73 29.49 8.02 -2.79
N SER A 74 29.12 9.12 -2.13
CA SER A 74 27.71 9.44 -1.85
C SER A 74 27.08 10.17 -3.02
N VAL A 75 25.89 9.73 -3.43
CA VAL A 75 25.05 10.42 -4.42
C VAL A 75 23.67 10.68 -3.86
N GLN A 76 23.06 11.78 -4.27
CA GLN A 76 21.72 12.13 -3.86
C GLN A 76 20.71 11.71 -4.94
N ALA A 77 19.69 10.96 -4.53
CA ALA A 77 18.61 10.51 -5.39
C ALA A 77 17.30 11.17 -4.95
N HIS A 78 16.68 11.90 -5.86
CA HIS A 78 15.44 12.64 -5.58
C HIS A 78 14.23 11.96 -6.21
N PHE A 79 13.12 11.96 -5.49
CA PHE A 79 11.87 11.38 -5.94
C PHE A 79 10.73 12.33 -5.62
N ALA A 80 9.76 12.40 -6.51
CA ALA A 80 8.44 12.94 -6.19
C ALA A 80 7.57 11.81 -5.66
N ILE A 81 6.60 12.12 -4.80
CA ILE A 81 5.58 11.17 -4.40
C ILE A 81 4.57 11.02 -5.54
N GLY A 82 4.23 9.78 -5.88
CA GLY A 82 3.22 9.49 -6.90
C GLY A 82 1.83 9.94 -6.48
N ALA A 83 0.99 10.29 -7.45
CA ALA A 83 -0.40 10.64 -7.15
C ALA A 83 -1.12 9.49 -6.43
N ASN A 84 -2.09 9.81 -5.58
CA ASN A 84 -2.92 8.84 -4.84
C ASN A 84 -2.12 7.88 -3.93
N SER A 85 -0.93 8.31 -3.50
CA SER A 85 -0.06 7.57 -2.58
C SER A 85 -0.09 8.22 -1.20
N PHE A 86 -0.32 7.44 -0.13
CA PHE A 86 -0.39 7.97 1.23
C PHE A 86 -0.25 6.88 2.29
N PHE A 87 0.17 7.26 3.49
CA PHE A 87 -0.02 6.46 4.70
C PHE A 87 -1.34 6.85 5.37
N PRO A 88 -2.29 5.93 5.55
CA PRO A 88 -3.45 6.23 6.38
C PRO A 88 -2.97 6.49 7.80
N VAL A 89 -3.46 7.54 8.44
CA VAL A 89 -3.13 7.86 9.84
C VAL A 89 -4.38 7.60 10.68
N LEU A 90 -4.24 6.73 11.68
CA LEU A 90 -5.34 6.44 12.59
C LEU A 90 -5.56 7.64 13.51
N VAL A 91 -6.80 8.13 13.56
CA VAL A 91 -7.27 9.11 14.55
C VAL A 91 -8.31 8.43 15.41
N PHE A 92 -8.22 8.60 16.73
CA PHE A 92 -9.14 7.98 17.67
C PHE A 92 -9.40 8.91 18.85
N ASN A 93 -10.66 9.26 19.10
CA ASN A 93 -11.08 10.24 20.11
C ASN A 93 -10.29 11.56 19.98
N ASP A 94 -10.29 12.14 18.76
CA ASP A 94 -9.59 13.39 18.42
C ASP A 94 -8.08 13.40 18.69
N GLN A 95 -7.49 12.21 18.85
CA GLN A 95 -6.06 12.04 19.05
C GLN A 95 -5.42 11.24 17.91
N LEU A 96 -4.28 11.73 17.44
CA LEU A 96 -3.48 11.08 16.42
C LEU A 96 -2.81 9.81 17.00
N ARG A 97 -3.05 8.66 16.38
CA ARG A 97 -2.53 7.34 16.80
C ARG A 97 -1.36 6.86 15.93
N GLY A 98 -1.07 7.56 14.84
CA GLY A 98 0.06 7.29 13.95
C GLY A 98 -0.32 6.63 12.63
N PRO A 99 0.64 6.48 11.70
CA PRO A 99 0.41 5.85 10.41
C PRO A 99 0.20 4.34 10.56
N VAL A 100 -0.79 3.81 9.86
CA VAL A 100 -1.01 2.36 9.68
C VAL A 100 -0.42 1.90 8.35
N PRO A 101 -0.25 0.58 8.12
CA PRO A 101 0.34 0.06 6.89
C PRO A 101 -0.28 0.67 5.62
N GLY A 102 0.60 1.09 4.72
CA GLY A 102 0.30 1.85 3.51
C GLY A 102 1.57 2.06 2.69
N SER A 103 1.44 2.58 1.48
CA SER A 103 2.54 2.71 0.53
C SER A 103 2.51 4.07 -0.15
N MET A 104 3.71 4.60 -0.41
CA MET A 104 3.89 5.76 -1.25
C MET A 104 4.83 5.46 -2.42
N ALA A 105 4.31 5.54 -3.65
CA ALA A 105 5.11 5.35 -4.85
C ALA A 105 6.13 6.48 -5.00
N LEU A 106 7.36 6.12 -5.36
CA LEU A 106 8.45 7.04 -5.63
C LEU A 106 8.61 7.22 -7.14
N ILE A 107 8.45 8.46 -7.60
CA ILE A 107 8.66 8.84 -9.00
C ILE A 107 10.06 9.47 -9.14
N PRO A 108 10.99 8.82 -9.86
CA PRO A 108 12.34 9.31 -10.11
C PRO A 108 12.40 10.77 -10.57
N GLN A 109 13.22 11.60 -9.92
CA GLN A 109 13.52 12.98 -10.32
C GLN A 109 15.03 13.13 -10.52
N ASN A 110 15.47 13.18 -11.78
CA ASN A 110 16.88 13.37 -12.13
C ASN A 110 17.85 12.45 -11.36
N ILE A 111 17.64 11.14 -11.47
CA ILE A 111 18.39 10.13 -10.69
C ILE A 111 19.82 9.95 -11.24
N PRO A 112 20.84 9.90 -10.36
CA PRO A 112 22.20 9.54 -10.76
C PRO A 112 22.30 8.08 -11.24
N ALA A 113 23.46 7.67 -11.76
CA ALA A 113 23.68 6.25 -12.07
C ALA A 113 23.66 5.43 -10.77
N LEU A 114 22.77 4.43 -10.70
CA LEU A 114 22.60 3.54 -9.54
C LEU A 114 23.03 2.11 -9.87
N PRO A 115 23.37 1.29 -8.86
CA PRO A 115 23.70 -0.12 -9.04
C PRO A 115 22.54 -0.90 -9.68
N ALA A 116 22.87 -1.92 -10.47
CA ALA A 116 21.92 -2.60 -11.36
C ALA A 116 20.62 -3.06 -10.67
N ALA A 117 20.73 -3.64 -9.46
CA ALA A 117 19.57 -4.12 -8.71
C ALA A 117 18.58 -3.01 -8.34
N LEU A 118 19.10 -1.88 -7.82
CA LEU A 118 18.27 -0.73 -7.45
C LEU A 118 17.72 -0.03 -8.71
N ASN A 119 18.55 0.09 -9.75
CA ASN A 119 18.17 0.70 -11.01
C ASN A 119 17.04 -0.07 -11.74
N ALA A 120 17.03 -1.41 -11.62
CA ALA A 120 15.96 -2.24 -12.17
C ALA A 120 14.60 -1.98 -11.52
N SER A 121 14.59 -1.55 -10.26
CA SER A 121 13.37 -1.28 -9.48
C SER A 121 12.94 0.19 -9.54
N LEU A 122 13.72 1.06 -10.18
CA LEU A 122 13.63 2.52 -10.04
C LEU A 122 12.24 3.10 -10.33
N LYS A 123 11.52 2.53 -11.30
CA LYS A 123 10.16 2.98 -11.71
C LYS A 123 9.03 2.43 -10.83
N GLN A 124 9.35 1.54 -9.91
CA GLN A 124 8.39 0.83 -9.05
C GLN A 124 8.84 0.85 -7.58
N LEU A 125 9.76 1.75 -7.22
CA LEU A 125 10.12 1.95 -5.83
C LEU A 125 8.95 2.55 -5.07
N ALA A 126 8.77 2.10 -3.84
CA ALA A 126 7.81 2.66 -2.91
C ALA A 126 8.40 2.74 -1.49
N VAL A 127 7.98 3.75 -0.73
CA VAL A 127 8.15 3.76 0.71
C VAL A 127 6.92 3.08 1.32
N GLU A 128 7.13 2.03 2.08
CA GLU A 128 6.06 1.28 2.73
C GLU A 128 6.13 1.41 4.24
N LYS A 129 4.96 1.58 4.85
CA LYS A 129 4.77 1.49 6.29
C LYS A 129 4.68 0.01 6.68
N LEU A 130 5.72 -0.48 7.35
CA LEU A 130 5.79 -1.87 7.77
C LEU A 130 4.86 -2.13 8.98
N PRO A 131 4.39 -3.37 9.17
CA PRO A 131 3.73 -3.77 10.40
C PRO A 131 4.64 -3.56 11.62
N SER A 132 4.05 -3.14 12.75
CA SER A 132 4.78 -2.76 13.97
C SER A 132 5.64 -3.87 14.60
N ASN A 133 5.52 -5.11 14.14
CA ASN A 133 6.30 -6.25 14.62
C ASN A 133 7.59 -6.51 13.82
N GLN A 134 7.92 -5.69 12.81
CA GLN A 134 9.06 -5.94 11.91
C GLN A 134 10.35 -5.17 12.26
N GLY A 135 10.40 -4.48 13.41
CA GLY A 135 11.60 -3.83 13.95
C GLY A 135 12.07 -2.57 13.20
N SER A 136 11.56 -2.31 12.00
CA SER A 136 11.72 -1.06 11.26
C SER A 136 10.35 -0.45 10.97
N ASP A 137 10.28 0.88 10.98
CA ASP A 137 9.02 1.60 10.90
C ASP A 137 8.55 1.73 9.44
N LEU A 138 9.50 2.07 8.55
CA LEU A 138 9.29 2.20 7.11
C LEU A 138 10.35 1.38 6.34
N ALA A 139 10.08 1.11 5.07
CA ALA A 139 11.07 0.53 4.17
C ALA A 139 10.93 1.08 2.74
N VAL A 140 12.06 1.18 2.04
CA VAL A 140 12.07 1.40 0.59
C VAL A 140 12.14 0.05 -0.09
N ARG A 141 11.13 -0.24 -0.90
CA ARG A 141 10.91 -1.55 -1.50
C ARG A 141 10.60 -1.45 -2.98
N ASP A 142 10.83 -2.54 -3.69
CA ASP A 142 10.25 -2.76 -5.00
C ASP A 142 8.75 -3.10 -4.83
N GLY A 143 7.87 -2.24 -5.31
CA GLY A 143 6.43 -2.37 -5.12
C GLY A 143 5.78 -3.54 -5.88
N ASN A 144 6.48 -4.15 -6.83
CA ASN A 144 5.96 -5.30 -7.58
C ASN A 144 6.39 -6.64 -6.96
N THR A 145 7.63 -6.72 -6.48
CA THR A 145 8.23 -7.95 -5.95
C THR A 145 8.23 -8.00 -4.43
N GLY A 146 8.08 -6.86 -3.76
CA GLY A 146 8.23 -6.71 -2.32
C GLY A 146 9.68 -6.80 -1.82
N PHE A 147 10.67 -6.80 -2.72
CA PHE A 147 12.07 -6.82 -2.31
C PHE A 147 12.43 -5.53 -1.54
N THR A 148 13.04 -5.66 -0.36
CA THR A 148 13.43 -4.53 0.47
C THR A 148 14.87 -4.10 0.18
N PHE A 149 15.05 -2.85 -0.26
CA PHE A 149 16.37 -2.26 -0.43
C PHE A 149 16.88 -1.61 0.86
N PHE A 150 16.01 -0.87 1.55
CA PHE A 150 16.38 -0.10 2.72
C PHE A 150 15.32 -0.23 3.80
N ASN A 151 15.75 -0.53 5.02
CA ASN A 151 14.93 -0.40 6.21
C ASN A 151 15.18 0.98 6.82
N ILE A 152 14.11 1.66 7.22
CA ILE A 152 14.14 3.00 7.82
C ILE A 152 13.64 2.86 9.26
N GLN A 153 14.47 3.32 10.20
CA GLN A 153 14.10 3.44 11.61
C GLN A 153 13.52 4.83 11.87
N GLY A 154 12.49 4.89 12.72
CA GLY A 154 11.80 6.11 13.14
C GLY A 154 12.00 6.38 14.62
#